data_AF-M6KQ65-F1
#
_entry.id   AF-M6KQ65-F1
#
_cell.length_a   1.000
_cell.length_b   1.000
_cell.length_c   1.000
_cell.angle_alpha   90.00
_cell.angle_beta   90.00
_cell.angle_gamma   90.00
#
_symmetry.space_group_name_H-M   'P 1'
#
loop_
_entity.id
_entity.type
_entity.pdbx_description
1 polymer ?
#
loop_
_entity_poly.entity_id
_entity_poly.type
_entity_poly.pdbx_seq_one_letter_code
_entity_poly.pdbx_strand_id
1 'polypeptide(L)'
;MSKPISLEEFLKEFLVSSEQKGRNSEVDQNLSEIFLEFVSLLFLEGEEQIQEGVLLKDIGSFELDEFVNFYLSDMHPDDPTVVKRGIDFLRRFYKFAKKSPHIKKEQLEDWDEFFKEL
;
A
#
# COMPACT_ATOMS: atom_id res chain seq x y z
N MET A 1 0.02 -24.60 0.02
CA MET A 1 -0.51 -23.25 0.24
C MET A 1 0.65 -22.34 0.51
N SER A 2 0.77 -21.21 -0.18
CA SER A 2 1.83 -20.23 0.07
C SER A 2 1.64 -19.61 1.45
N LYS A 3 2.74 -19.37 2.18
CA LYS A 3 2.72 -18.72 3.49
C LYS A 3 2.14 -17.29 3.34
N PRO A 4 1.37 -16.78 4.32
CA PRO A 4 1.00 -15.36 4.32
C PRO A 4 2.26 -14.50 4.29
N ILE A 5 2.27 -13.47 3.44
CA ILE A 5 3.36 -12.49 3.32
C ILE A 5 2.96 -11.23 4.09
N SER A 6 3.91 -10.59 4.77
CA SER A 6 3.65 -9.28 5.37
C SER A 6 3.57 -8.21 4.29
N LEU A 7 2.89 -7.10 4.59
CA LEU A 7 2.86 -5.94 3.69
C LEU A 7 4.28 -5.40 3.46
N GLU A 8 5.10 -5.37 4.51
CA GLU A 8 6.49 -4.90 4.42
C GLU A 8 7.33 -5.75 3.46
N GLU A 9 7.25 -7.08 3.57
CA GLU A 9 7.93 -7.99 2.64
C GLU A 9 7.44 -7.79 1.21
N PHE A 10 6.14 -7.64 1.02
CA PHE A 10 5.56 -7.42 -0.30
C PHE A 10 5.95 -6.06 -0.92
N LEU A 11 6.03 -5.01 -0.11
CA LEU A 11 6.53 -3.69 -0.54
C LEU A 11 8.01 -3.75 -0.93
N LYS A 12 8.84 -4.52 -0.23
CA LYS A 12 10.24 -4.75 -0.62
C LYS A 12 10.33 -5.43 -2.00
N GLU A 13 9.51 -6.44 -2.25
CA GLU A 13 9.44 -7.07 -3.58
C GLU A 13 8.99 -6.08 -4.66
N PHE A 14 7.97 -5.27 -4.37
CA PHE A 14 7.51 -4.21 -5.24
C PHE A 14 8.63 -3.20 -5.56
N LEU A 15 9.40 -2.77 -4.57
CA LEU A 15 10.50 -1.80 -4.69
C LEU A 15 11.67 -2.32 -5.53
N VAL A 16 11.98 -3.62 -5.42
CA VAL A 16 13.07 -4.26 -6.19
C VAL A 16 12.62 -4.64 -7.61
N SER A 17 11.30 -4.68 -7.89
CA SER A 17 10.79 -5.01 -9.22
C SER A 17 11.23 -3.99 -10.29
N SER A 18 11.86 -4.48 -11.35
CA SER A 18 12.50 -3.67 -12.41
C SER A 18 11.54 -3.26 -13.56
N GLU A 19 10.27 -3.66 -13.50
CA GLU A 19 9.35 -3.56 -14.64
C GLU A 19 8.59 -2.24 -14.77
N GLN A 20 8.82 -1.24 -13.90
CA GLN A 20 8.02 -0.01 -13.90
C GLN A 20 8.73 1.14 -14.63
N LYS A 21 8.48 1.30 -15.92
CA LYS A 21 8.92 2.49 -16.69
C LYS A 21 8.37 3.77 -16.05
N GLY A 22 9.22 4.77 -15.85
CA GLY A 22 8.84 6.07 -15.28
C GLY A 22 8.84 6.13 -13.74
N ARG A 23 9.39 5.11 -13.08
CA ARG A 23 9.51 5.04 -11.63
C ARG A 23 10.49 6.07 -11.10
N ASN A 24 10.08 6.81 -10.07
CA ASN A 24 11.00 7.51 -9.18
C ASN A 24 11.16 6.64 -7.92
N SER A 25 12.29 5.94 -7.82
CA SER A 25 12.54 4.97 -6.74
C SER A 25 12.52 5.60 -5.35
N GLU A 26 12.97 6.86 -5.23
CA GLU A 26 12.98 7.59 -3.97
C GLU A 26 11.56 7.94 -3.53
N VAL A 27 10.71 8.37 -4.46
CA VAL A 27 9.30 8.67 -4.18
C VAL A 27 8.53 7.39 -3.79
N ASP A 28 8.76 6.28 -4.49
CA ASP A 28 8.11 5.01 -4.15
C ASP A 28 8.60 4.45 -2.82
N GLN A 29 9.89 4.61 -2.49
CA GLN A 29 10.44 4.21 -1.19
C GLN A 29 9.76 5.01 -0.07
N ASN A 30 9.72 6.34 -0.20
CA ASN A 30 9.10 7.23 0.77
C ASN A 30 7.61 6.91 0.94
N LEU A 31 6.86 6.72 -0.14
CA LEU A 31 5.44 6.36 -0.05
C LEU A 31 5.21 4.96 0.52
N SER A 32 6.14 4.02 0.32
CA SER A 32 6.07 2.71 0.97
C SER A 32 6.25 2.82 2.48
N GLU A 33 7.15 3.68 2.95
CA GLU A 33 7.37 3.95 4.38
C GLU A 33 6.15 4.62 5.01
N ILE A 34 5.60 5.66 4.36
CA ILE A 34 4.39 6.35 4.82
C ILE A 34 3.18 5.39 4.86
N PHE A 35 3.05 4.51 3.86
CA PHE A 35 1.98 3.52 3.83
C PHE A 35 2.13 2.48 4.95
N LEU A 36 3.36 2.05 5.25
CA LEU A 36 3.64 1.16 6.39
C LEU A 36 3.34 1.82 7.73
N GLU A 37 3.68 3.10 7.88
CA GLU A 37 3.34 3.88 9.07
C GLU A 37 1.82 3.95 9.26
N PHE A 38 1.08 4.31 8.20
CA PHE A 38 -0.38 4.36 8.21
C PHE A 38 -1.00 3.04 8.67
N VAL A 39 -0.63 1.92 8.05
CA VAL A 39 -1.22 0.63 8.44
C VAL A 39 -0.75 0.19 9.83
N SER A 40 0.44 0.59 10.26
CA SER A 40 0.91 0.29 11.62
C SER A 40 0.07 1.05 12.65
N LEU A 41 -0.27 2.32 12.39
CA LEU A 41 -1.21 3.06 13.23
C LEU A 41 -2.59 2.41 13.23
N LEU A 42 -3.12 2.05 12.06
CA LEU A 42 -4.45 1.49 11.93
C LEU A 42 -4.61 0.11 12.63
N PHE A 43 -3.59 -0.74 12.54
CA PHE A 43 -3.68 -2.13 13.00
C PHE A 43 -2.94 -2.43 14.31
N LEU A 44 -1.94 -1.62 14.69
CA LEU A 44 -1.04 -1.90 15.81
C LEU A 44 -1.10 -0.85 16.93
N GLU A 45 -1.88 0.23 16.77
CA GLU A 45 -2.04 1.24 17.83
C GLU A 45 -2.81 0.64 19.02
N GLY A 46 -2.09 0.38 20.12
CA GLY A 46 -2.65 -0.13 21.38
C GLY A 46 -2.12 -1.50 21.83
N GLU A 47 -1.28 -2.18 21.05
CA GLU A 47 -0.69 -3.46 21.44
C GLU A 47 0.78 -3.34 21.89
N GLU A 48 1.05 -3.54 23.18
CA GLU A 48 2.41 -3.55 23.77
C GLU A 48 3.25 -4.79 23.41
N GLN A 49 2.72 -5.76 22.66
CA GLN A 49 3.39 -7.03 22.43
C GLN A 49 3.45 -7.41 20.95
N ILE A 50 4.62 -7.12 20.35
CA ILE A 50 5.30 -7.89 19.30
C ILE A 50 4.33 -8.66 18.39
N GLN A 51 3.72 -8.01 17.40
CA GLN A 51 2.95 -8.72 16.38
C GLN A 51 3.70 -8.78 15.06
N GLU A 52 3.70 -9.97 14.47
CA GLU A 52 4.06 -10.22 13.07
C GLU A 52 3.37 -9.13 12.23
N GLY A 53 4.15 -8.22 11.64
CA GLY A 53 3.61 -6.99 11.04
C GLY A 53 2.44 -7.22 10.07
N VAL A 54 1.69 -6.15 9.79
CA VAL A 54 0.43 -6.17 9.02
C VAL A 54 0.52 -7.10 7.81
N LEU A 55 -0.39 -8.07 7.70
CA LEU A 55 -0.38 -9.03 6.60
C LEU A 55 -0.97 -8.39 5.35
N LEU A 56 -0.42 -8.73 4.18
CA LEU A 56 -0.90 -8.19 2.90
C LEU A 56 -2.39 -8.47 2.68
N LYS A 57 -2.89 -9.63 3.13
CA LYS A 57 -4.29 -10.05 2.99
C LYS A 57 -5.29 -9.18 3.77
N ASP A 58 -4.81 -8.42 4.75
CA ASP A 58 -5.65 -7.58 5.62
C ASP A 58 -5.82 -6.16 5.02
N ILE A 59 -5.14 -5.87 3.90
CA ILE A 59 -5.27 -4.61 3.16
C ILE A 59 -6.40 -4.74 2.14
N GLY A 60 -7.54 -4.12 2.42
CA GLY A 60 -8.68 -3.98 1.52
C GLY A 60 -8.75 -2.62 0.85
N SER A 61 -9.82 -2.40 0.10
CA SER A 61 -10.16 -1.14 -0.55
C SER A 61 -10.29 0.02 0.44
N PHE A 62 -10.83 -0.24 1.63
CA PHE A 62 -10.96 0.73 2.71
C PHE A 62 -9.60 1.31 3.12
N GLU A 63 -8.60 0.47 3.38
CA GLU A 63 -7.26 0.94 3.76
C GLU A 63 -6.60 1.75 2.63
N LEU A 64 -6.83 1.37 1.37
CA LEU A 64 -6.32 2.12 0.22
C LEU A 64 -6.98 3.50 0.10
N ASP A 65 -8.28 3.58 0.36
CA ASP A 65 -9.08 4.81 0.34
C ASP A 65 -8.68 5.76 1.47
N GLU A 66 -8.69 5.26 2.71
CA GLU A 66 -8.28 6.01 3.90
C GLU A 66 -6.87 6.58 3.74
N PHE A 67 -5.95 5.79 3.17
CA PHE A 67 -4.60 6.24 2.93
C PHE A 67 -4.54 7.48 2.02
N VAL A 68 -5.17 7.43 0.84
CA VAL A 68 -5.02 8.52 -0.15
C VAL A 68 -5.94 9.71 0.10
N ASN A 69 -7.16 9.46 0.60
CA ASN A 69 -8.19 10.49 0.72
C ASN A 69 -8.18 11.21 2.07
N PHE A 70 -7.54 10.61 3.09
CA PHE A 70 -7.51 11.19 4.43
C PHE A 70 -6.09 11.27 4.98
N TYR A 71 -5.40 10.14 5.13
CA TYR A 71 -4.11 10.09 5.83
C TYR A 71 -3.04 10.97 5.18
N LEU A 72 -2.88 10.88 3.86
CA LEU A 72 -1.84 11.67 3.17
C LEU A 72 -2.05 13.18 3.28
N SER A 73 -3.29 13.67 3.18
CA SER A 73 -3.57 15.10 3.31
C SER A 73 -3.43 15.59 4.75
N ASP A 74 -3.84 14.78 5.71
CA ASP A 74 -3.83 15.16 7.12
C ASP A 74 -2.41 15.19 7.69
N MET A 75 -1.57 14.23 7.28
CA MET A 75 -0.17 14.13 7.75
C MET A 75 0.81 14.99 6.95
N HIS A 76 0.45 15.39 5.71
CA HIS A 76 1.29 16.23 4.86
C HIS A 76 0.53 17.43 4.28
N PRO A 77 -0.05 18.31 5.13
CA PRO A 77 -0.88 19.43 4.68
C PRO A 77 -0.12 20.47 3.85
N ASP A 78 1.20 20.55 4.02
CA ASP A 78 2.07 21.50 3.31
C ASP A 78 2.48 21.02 1.90
N ASP A 79 2.14 19.77 1.54
CA ASP A 79 2.47 19.19 0.24
C ASP A 79 1.20 18.96 -0.60
N PRO A 80 0.80 19.92 -1.45
CA PRO A 80 -0.40 19.80 -2.26
C PRO A 80 -0.33 18.71 -3.34
N THR A 81 0.84 18.08 -3.53
CA THR A 81 1.04 17.02 -4.53
C THR A 81 1.07 15.63 -3.93
N VAL A 82 1.09 15.49 -2.60
CA VAL A 82 1.25 14.21 -1.89
C VAL A 82 0.18 13.19 -2.28
N VAL A 83 -1.09 13.61 -2.32
CA VAL A 83 -2.24 12.75 -2.67
C VAL A 83 -2.08 12.22 -4.09
N LYS A 84 -1.73 13.08 -5.05
CA LYS A 84 -1.50 12.67 -6.44
C LYS A 84 -0.37 11.64 -6.53
N ARG A 85 0.74 11.85 -5.81
CA ARG A 85 1.85 10.90 -5.76
C ARG A 85 1.45 9.57 -5.12
N GLY A 86 0.63 9.62 -4.06
CA GLY A 86 0.04 8.46 -3.40
C GLY A 86 -0.85 7.63 -4.33
N ILE A 87 -1.76 8.27 -5.07
CA ILE A 87 -2.60 7.59 -6.07
C ILE A 87 -1.74 6.94 -7.16
N ASP A 88 -0.76 7.66 -7.69
CA ASP A 88 0.15 7.14 -8.71
C ASP A 88 0.97 5.93 -8.18
N PHE A 89 1.38 5.98 -6.91
CA PHE A 89 2.02 4.86 -6.21
C PHE A 89 1.07 3.68 -6.06
N LEU A 90 -0.16 3.87 -5.56
CA LEU A 90 -1.13 2.80 -5.41
C LEU A 90 -1.48 2.15 -6.75
N ARG A 91 -1.61 2.93 -7.84
CA ARG A 91 -1.83 2.39 -9.20
C ARG A 91 -0.66 1.51 -9.66
N ARG A 92 0.58 1.88 -9.31
CA ARG A 92 1.79 1.08 -9.60
C ARG A 92 1.87 -0.18 -8.75
N PHE A 93 1.62 -0.05 -7.45
CA PHE A 93 1.54 -1.16 -6.51
C PHE A 93 0.47 -2.16 -6.95
N TYR A 94 -0.70 -1.67 -7.36
CA TYR A 94 -1.79 -2.50 -7.85
C TYR A 94 -1.44 -3.28 -9.12
N LYS A 95 -0.81 -2.60 -10.10
CA LYS A 95 -0.32 -3.27 -11.32
C LYS A 95 0.69 -4.37 -11.01
N PHE A 96 1.52 -4.19 -9.99
CA PHE A 96 2.44 -5.21 -9.52
C PHE A 96 1.68 -6.37 -8.84
N ALA A 97 0.74 -6.05 -7.96
CA ALA A 97 -0.11 -7.01 -7.25
C ALA A 97 -0.91 -7.93 -8.18
N LYS A 98 -1.44 -7.44 -9.31
CA LYS A 98 -2.13 -8.28 -10.31
C LYS A 98 -1.27 -9.43 -10.87
N LYS A 99 0.06 -9.30 -10.82
CA LYS A 99 1.01 -10.32 -11.29
C LYS A 99 1.52 -11.21 -10.15
N SER A 100 1.21 -10.87 -8.91
CA SER A 100 1.74 -11.54 -7.72
C SER A 100 0.96 -12.81 -7.38
N PRO A 101 1.65 -13.91 -7.01
CA PRO A 101 0.99 -15.10 -6.48
C PRO A 101 0.49 -14.92 -5.03
N HIS A 102 0.81 -13.80 -4.38
CA HIS A 102 0.47 -13.53 -2.98
C HIS A 102 -0.92 -12.92 -2.79
N ILE A 103 -1.53 -12.38 -3.86
CA ILE A 103 -2.83 -11.72 -3.79
C ILE A 103 -3.90 -12.68 -4.33
N LYS A 104 -5.00 -12.84 -3.60
CA LYS A 104 -6.13 -13.65 -4.05
C LYS A 104 -7.06 -12.86 -4.96
N LYS A 105 -7.88 -13.59 -5.73
CA LYS A 105 -8.85 -12.98 -6.65
C LYS A 105 -9.83 -12.06 -5.95
N GLU A 106 -10.34 -12.46 -4.76
CA GLU A 106 -11.31 -11.66 -4.01
C GLU A 106 -10.73 -10.31 -3.60
N GLN A 107 -9.46 -10.28 -3.15
CA GLN A 107 -8.76 -9.05 -2.78
C GLN A 107 -8.51 -8.14 -4.00
N LEU A 108 -8.17 -8.72 -5.16
CA LEU A 108 -8.02 -7.94 -6.39
C LEU A 108 -9.34 -7.32 -6.86
N GLU A 109 -10.46 -8.00 -6.67
CA GLU A 109 -11.80 -7.52 -7.02
C GLU A 109 -12.21 -6.35 -6.13
N ASP A 110 -11.99 -6.47 -4.82
CA ASP A 110 -12.18 -5.39 -3.85
C ASP A 110 -11.34 -4.14 -4.21
N TRP A 111 -10.06 -4.34 -4.54
CA TRP A 111 -9.21 -3.24 -5.01
C TRP A 111 -9.62 -2.65 -6.37
N ASP A 112 -10.17 -3.47 -7.28
CA ASP A 112 -10.70 -2.99 -8.56
C ASP A 112 -11.91 -2.05 -8.35
N GLU A 113 -12.69 -2.18 -7.27
CA GLU A 113 -13.78 -1.25 -6.92
C GLU A 113 -13.21 0.11 -6.52
N PHE A 114 -12.24 0.14 -5.61
CA PHE A 114 -11.54 1.37 -5.21
C PHE A 114 -10.98 2.14 -6.43
N PHE A 115 -10.24 1.48 -7.33
CA PHE A 115 -9.66 2.17 -8.48
C PHE A 115 -10.66 2.60 -9.56
N LYS A 116 -11.93 2.12 -9.52
CA LYS A 116 -12.99 2.62 -10.40
C LYS A 116 -13.60 3.93 -9.90
N GLU A 117 -13.56 4.16 -8.60
CA GLU A 117 -14.14 5.36 -7.96
C GLU A 117 -13.16 6.55 -7.92
N LEU A 118 -11.91 6.33 -8.36
CA LEU A 118 -10.73 7.20 -8.20
C LEU A 118 -10.27 7.91 -9.49
#